data_AF-A0A932TA43-F1
#
_entry.id   AF-A0A932TA43-F1
#
_cell.length_a   1.000
_cell.length_b   1.000
_cell.length_c   1.000
_cell.angle_alpha   90.00
_cell.angle_beta   90.00
_cell.angle_gamma   90.00
#
_symmetry.space_group_name_H-M   'P 1'
#
loop_
_entity.id
_entity.type
_entity.pdbx_description
1 polymer ?
#
loop_
_entity_poly.entity_id
_entity_poly.type
_entity_poly.pdbx_seq_one_letter_code
_entity_poly.pdbx_strand_id
1 'polypeptide(L)' 'MFGLGGQELLIVLLIVLLIFGGSKLPELARGLGQGMKEFRKAQREENEDDRTG' A
#
# COMPACT_ATOMS: atom_id res chain seq x y z
N MET A 1 21.13 23.36 4.81
CA MET A 1 19.65 23.36 4.74
C MET A 1 19.22 22.51 3.54
N PHE A 2 19.36 21.19 3.64
CA PHE A 2 18.90 20.23 2.64
C PHE A 2 18.12 19.14 3.38
N GLY A 3 16.96 19.52 3.92
CA GLY A 3 15.96 18.52 4.24
C GLY A 3 15.38 18.06 2.91
N LEU A 4 15.08 16.77 2.78
CA LEU A 4 14.30 16.24 1.65
C LEU A 4 13.01 17.06 1.55
N GLY A 5 13.02 18.08 0.70
CA GLY A 5 11.90 18.97 0.50
C GLY A 5 10.86 18.26 -0.35
N GLY A 6 9.65 18.82 -0.38
CA GLY A 6 8.59 18.32 -1.25
C GLY A 6 9.02 18.24 -2.72
N GLN A 7 9.98 19.09 -3.14
CA GLN A 7 10.50 19.11 -4.50
C GLN A 7 11.40 17.89 -4.82
N GLU A 8 12.36 17.52 -3.96
CA GLU A 8 13.16 16.31 -4.21
C GLU A 8 12.27 15.05 -4.22
N LEU A 9 11.30 14.97 -3.33
CA LEU A 9 10.40 13.83 -3.23
C LEU A 9 9.50 13.71 -4.47
N LEU A 10 9.07 14.84 -5.04
CA LEU A 10 8.29 14.88 -6.28
C LEU A 10 9.12 14.46 -7.50
N ILE A 11 10.40 14.85 -7.57
CA ILE A 11 11.33 14.41 -8.63
C ILE A 11 11.57 12.89 -8.54
N VAL A 12 11.82 12.36 -7.34
CA VAL A 12 11.99 10.92 -7.13
C VAL A 12 10.71 10.17 -7.53
N LEU A 13 9.54 10.67 -7.13
CA LEU A 13 8.26 10.10 -7.51
C LEU A 13 8.08 10.08 -9.04
N LEU A 14 8.47 11.16 -9.72
CA LEU A 14 8.39 11.26 -11.17
C LEU A 14 9.29 10.23 -11.86
N ILE A 15 10.53 10.04 -11.38
CA ILE A 15 11.46 9.03 -11.92
C ILE A 15 10.89 7.62 -11.73
N VAL A 16 10.38 7.31 -10.54
CA VAL A 16 9.70 6.03 -10.27
C VAL A 16 8.50 5.86 -11.20
N LEU A 17 7.71 6.90 -11.42
CA LEU A 17 6.56 6.86 -12.32
C LEU A 17 6.95 6.63 -13.79
N LEU A 18 8.11 7.12 -14.23
CA LEU A 18 8.61 6.88 -15.59
C LEU A 18 9.10 5.44 -15.77
N ILE A 19 9.76 4.86 -14.77
CA ILE A 19 10.27 3.48 -14.82
C ILE A 19 9.13 2.46 -14.71
N PHE A 20 8.22 2.66 -13.77
CA PHE A 20 7.12 1.73 -13.52
C PHE A 20 5.88 2.05 -14.36
N GLY A 21 5.74 3.26 -14.87
CA GLY A 21 4.54 3.74 -15.56
C GLY A 21 3.42 4.14 -14.58
N GLY A 22 2.62 5.13 -14.98
CA GLY A 22 1.49 5.64 -14.18
C GLY A 22 0.45 4.60 -13.79
N SER A 23 0.34 3.53 -14.56
CA SER A 23 -0.65 2.46 -14.36
C SER A 23 -0.22 1.40 -13.34
N LYS A 24 1.09 1.25 -13.04
CA LYS A 24 1.57 0.21 -12.11
C LYS A 24 1.38 0.58 -10.65
N LEU A 25 1.51 1.86 -10.29
CA LEU A 25 1.19 2.34 -8.93
C LEU A 25 -0.25 1.98 -8.48
N PRO A 26 -1.31 2.30 -9.24
CA PRO A 26 -2.68 1.97 -8.84
C PRO A 26 -2.96 0.47 -8.88
N GLU A 27 -2.31 -0.29 -9.76
CA GLU A 27 -2.41 -1.76 -9.81
C GLU A 27 -1.83 -2.40 -8.53
N LEU A 28 -0.63 -1.96 -8.11
CA LEU A 28 -0.01 -2.40 -6.86
C LEU A 28 -0.84 -1.97 -5.64
N ALA A 29 -1.33 -0.73 -5.60
CA ALA A 29 -2.18 -0.24 -4.51
C ALA A 29 -3.48 -1.05 -4.38
N ARG A 30 -4.11 -1.42 -5.51
CA ARG A 30 -5.30 -2.29 -5.51
C ARG A 30 -4.98 -3.69 -4.99
N GLY A 31 -3.89 -4.30 -5.45
CA GLY A 31 -3.46 -5.62 -4.98
C GLY A 31 -3.13 -5.65 -3.48
N LEU A 32 -2.37 -4.66 -3.00
CA LEU A 32 -2.07 -4.49 -1.58
C LEU A 32 -3.33 -4.23 -0.76
N GLY A 33 -4.24 -3.39 -1.25
CA GLY A 33 -5.51 -3.10 -0.58
C GLY A 33 -6.40 -4.33 -0.43
N GLN A 34 -6.51 -5.15 -1.48
CA GLN A 34 -7.22 -6.43 -1.44
C GLN A 34 -6.56 -7.41 -0.47
N GLY A 35 -5.24 -7.58 -0.54
CA GLY A 35 -4.49 -8.45 0.38
C GLY A 35 -4.65 -8.02 1.84
N MET A 36 -4.56 -6.72 2.13
CA MET A 36 -4.79 -6.18 3.47
C MET A 36 -6.23 -6.39 3.96
N LYS A 37 -7.22 -6.31 3.06
CA LYS A 37 -8.63 -6.54 3.40
C LYS A 37 -8.86 -8.00 3.80
N GLU A 38 -8.38 -8.95 2.99
CA GLU A 38 -8.49 -10.38 3.29
C GLU A 38 -7.70 -10.74 4.56
N PHE A 39 -6.50 -10.20 4.73
CA PHE A 39 -5.71 -10.39 5.95
C PHE A 39 -6.42 -9.90 7.21
N ARG A 40 -7.06 -8.73 7.16
CA ARG A 40 -7.86 -8.20 8.27
C ARG A 40 -9.12 -9.01 8.55
N LYS A 41 -9.71 -9.62 7.51
CA LYS A 41 -10.90 -10.46 7.64
C LYS A 41 -10.54 -11.78 8.34
N ALA A 42 -9.48 -12.46 7.87
CA ALA A 42 -8.99 -13.69 8.48
C ALA A 42 -8.65 -13.51 9.97
N GLN A 43 -7.95 -12.43 10.33
CA GLN A 43 -7.65 -12.14 11.74
C GLN A 43 -8.88 -11.86 12.61
N ARG A 44 -9.98 -11.33 12.03
CA ARG A 44 -11.23 -11.10 12.75
C ARG A 44 -12.01 -12.39 12.98
N GLU A 45 -12.08 -13.24 11.95
CA GLU A 45 -12.72 -14.55 12.04
C GLU A 45 -12.02 -15.44 13.08
N GLU A 46 -10.69 -15.43 13.12
CA GLU A 46 -9.90 -16.12 14.16
C GLU A 46 -10.22 -15.64 15.58
N ASN A 47 -10.40 -14.32 15.78
CA ASN A 47 -10.73 -13.74 17.09
C ASN A 47 -12.19 -13.92 17.52
N GLU A 48 -13.08 -14.30 16.60
CA GLU A 48 -14.52 -14.46 16.84
C GLU A 48 -14.86 -15.94 17.11
N ASP A 49 -14.10 -16.88 16.53
CA ASP A 49 -14.20 -18.32 16.82
C ASP A 49 -13.78 -18.65 18.27
N ASP A 50 -12.77 -17.96 18.79
CA ASP A 50 -12.29 -18.11 20.19
C ASP A 50 -13.31 -17.66 21.27
N ARG A 51 -14.38 -16.92 20.91
CA ARG A 51 -15.41 -16.46 21.87
C ARG A 51 -16.66 -17.32 21.89
N THR A 52 -16.77 -18.28 20.99
CA THR A 52 -17.95 -19.12 20.83
C THR A 52 -17.71 -20.56 21.31
N GLY A 53 -16.55 -20.83 21.92
CA GLY A 53 -16.19 -22.07 22.63
C GLY A 53 -16.30 -21.96 24.14
#